data_AF-A0A415LEU1-F1
#
_entry.id   AF-A0A415LEU1-F1
#
_cell.length_a   1.000
_cell.length_b   1.000
_cell.length_c   1.000
_cell.angle_alpha   90.00
_cell.angle_beta   90.00
_cell.angle_gamma   90.00
#
_symmetry.space_group_name_H-M   'P 1'
#
loop_
_entity.id
_entity.type
_entity.pdbx_description
1 polymer ?
#
loop_
_entity_poly.entity_id
_entity_poly.type
_entity_poly.pdbx_seq_one_letter_code
_entity_poly.pdbx_strand_id
1 'polypeptide(L)'
;MKEMYLRYMEFLIGELHKEWENSGSETEKVVLTKDEANELKRKVMLNMVRQQDGIDNNQNIMFTESIKMSKDNFIMLRIIKKLLVEMKKETDFVTLNLDKDEYEKYTSLVKLKEGD
;
A
#
# COMPACT_ATOMS: atom_id res chain seq x y z
N MET A 1 1.17 9.11 -32.35
CA MET A 1 -0.03 8.36 -31.88
C MET A 1 0.25 7.59 -30.59
N LYS A 2 1.27 6.71 -30.54
CA LYS A 2 1.66 5.97 -29.32
C LYS A 2 1.97 6.86 -28.09
N GLU A 3 2.75 7.93 -28.29
CA GLU A 3 3.07 8.89 -27.21
C GLU A 3 1.86 9.66 -26.65
N MET A 4 0.81 9.83 -27.45
CA MET A 4 -0.41 10.50 -27.01
C MET A 4 -1.21 9.59 -26.07
N TYR A 5 -1.32 8.30 -26.40
CA TYR A 5 -1.96 7.31 -25.52
C TYR A 5 -1.19 7.12 -24.21
N LEU A 6 0.15 7.11 -24.25
CA LEU A 6 0.96 7.06 -23.03
C LEU A 6 0.69 8.25 -22.12
N ARG A 7 0.66 9.47 -22.67
CA ARG A 7 0.30 10.69 -21.91
C ARG A 7 -1.11 10.63 -21.31
N TYR A 8 -2.08 10.08 -22.03
CA TYR A 8 -3.43 9.90 -21.48
C TYR A 8 -3.46 8.87 -20.35
N MET A 9 -2.71 7.78 -20.47
CA MET A 9 -2.59 6.79 -19.39
C MET A 9 -1.91 7.38 -18.16
N GLU A 10 -0.82 8.13 -18.32
CA GLU A 10 -0.15 8.85 -17.22
C GLU A 10 -1.11 9.81 -16.52
N PHE A 11 -1.88 10.58 -17.29
CA PHE A 11 -2.90 11.47 -16.75
C PHE A 11 -3.97 10.70 -15.96
N LEU A 12 -4.53 9.62 -16.52
CA LEU A 12 -5.54 8.81 -15.86
C LEU A 12 -5.03 8.18 -14.55
N ILE A 13 -3.80 7.66 -14.54
CA ILE A 13 -3.17 7.15 -13.31
C ILE A 13 -3.00 8.27 -12.27
N GLY A 14 -2.63 9.48 -12.72
CA GLY A 14 -2.56 10.65 -11.86
C GLY A 14 -3.90 11.01 -11.22
N GLU A 15 -4.99 10.99 -11.98
CA GLU A 15 -6.33 11.23 -11.44
C GLU A 15 -6.76 10.11 -10.48
N LEU A 16 -6.44 8.85 -10.79
CA LEU A 16 -6.70 7.72 -9.88
C LEU A 16 -5.96 7.89 -8.55
N HIS A 17 -4.69 8.32 -8.56
CA HIS A 17 -3.95 8.58 -7.33
C HIS A 17 -4.60 9.68 -6.49
N LYS A 18 -5.12 10.75 -7.11
CA LYS A 18 -5.85 11.80 -6.38
C LYS A 18 -7.11 11.25 -5.71
N GLU A 19 -7.87 10.43 -6.43
CA GLU A 19 -9.07 9.77 -5.90
C GLU A 19 -8.72 8.81 -4.76
N TRP A 20 -7.64 8.04 -4.89
CA TRP A 20 -7.21 7.09 -3.85
C TRP A 20 -6.59 7.77 -2.63
N GLU A 21 -6.03 8.96 -2.78
CA GLU A 21 -5.58 9.78 -1.64
C GLU A 21 -6.79 10.33 -0.84
N ASN A 22 -7.95 10.47 -1.48
CA ASN A 22 -9.18 10.95 -0.85
C ASN A 22 -9.98 9.82 -0.16
N SER A 23 -9.29 8.93 0.55
CA SER A 23 -9.87 7.81 1.32
C SER A 23 -10.61 8.24 2.60
N GLY A 24 -10.69 9.55 2.88
CA GLY A 24 -11.35 10.14 4.04
C GLY A 24 -10.37 10.58 5.14
N SER A 25 -10.92 11.10 6.25
CA SER A 25 -10.10 11.49 7.41
C SER A 25 -9.48 10.28 8.11
N GLU A 26 -8.33 10.44 8.76
CA GLU A 26 -7.74 9.40 9.60
C GLU A 26 -8.70 9.05 10.74
N THR A 27 -9.26 7.84 10.73
CA THR A 27 -10.28 7.42 11.69
C THR A 27 -9.78 6.40 12.70
N GLU A 28 -8.75 5.62 12.35
CA GLU A 28 -8.31 4.47 13.14
C GLU A 28 -6.89 4.67 13.67
N LYS A 29 -6.71 4.43 14.98
CA LYS A 29 -5.40 4.54 15.64
C LYS A 29 -4.86 3.16 15.99
N VAL A 30 -3.71 2.81 15.41
CA VAL A 30 -3.00 1.56 15.67
C VAL A 30 -1.74 1.85 16.49
N VAL A 31 -1.54 1.12 17.57
CA VAL A 31 -0.34 1.22 18.42
C VAL A 31 0.41 -0.10 18.33
N LEU A 32 1.69 -0.02 17.96
CA LEU A 32 2.56 -1.17 17.73
C LEU A 32 3.80 -1.07 18.63
N THR A 33 4.27 -2.20 19.12
CA THR A 33 5.65 -2.34 19.59
C THR A 33 6.63 -2.17 18.43
N LYS A 34 7.92 -1.97 18.73
CA LYS A 34 8.96 -1.88 17.69
C LYS A 34 9.07 -3.16 16.86
N ASP A 35 8.84 -4.33 17.48
CA ASP A 35 8.89 -5.61 16.78
C ASP A 35 7.70 -5.78 15.84
N GLU A 36 6.48 -5.45 16.29
CA GLU A 36 5.29 -5.45 15.43
C GLU A 36 5.41 -4.45 14.27
N ALA A 37 6.00 -3.28 14.52
CA ALA A 37 6.29 -2.29 13.48
C ALA A 37 7.29 -2.82 12.43
N ASN A 38 8.37 -3.47 12.86
CA ASN A 38 9.32 -4.11 11.96
C ASN A 38 8.68 -5.25 11.15
N GLU A 39 7.81 -6.04 11.79
CA GLU A 39 7.11 -7.13 11.13
C GLU A 39 6.10 -6.61 10.09
N LEU A 40 5.33 -5.55 10.42
CA LEU A 40 4.46 -4.89 9.47
C LEU A 40 5.25 -4.36 8.27
N LYS A 41 6.40 -3.70 8.52
CA LYS A 41 7.30 -3.22 7.47
C LYS A 41 7.73 -4.35 6.54
N ARG A 42 8.16 -5.49 7.10
CA ARG A 42 8.56 -6.67 6.33
C ARG A 42 7.41 -7.23 5.49
N LYS A 43 6.23 -7.40 6.09
CA LYS A 43 5.02 -7.89 5.39
C LYS A 43 4.61 -7.01 4.23
N VAL A 44 4.63 -5.68 4.42
CA VAL A 44 4.33 -4.71 3.36
C VAL A 44 5.34 -4.83 2.21
N MET A 45 6.64 -4.83 2.51
CA MET A 45 7.68 -4.97 1.49
C MET A 45 7.57 -6.29 0.72
N LEU A 46 7.36 -7.41 1.42
CA LEU A 46 7.22 -8.71 0.81
C LEU A 46 6.02 -8.78 -0.15
N ASN A 47 4.88 -8.19 0.23
CA ASN A 47 3.70 -8.16 -0.64
C ASN A 47 3.92 -7.32 -1.89
N MET A 48 4.58 -6.15 -1.76
CA MET A 48 4.93 -5.33 -2.92
C MET A 48 5.85 -6.07 -3.89
N VAL A 49 6.87 -6.77 -3.37
CA VAL A 49 7.79 -7.58 -4.20
C VAL A 49 7.02 -8.70 -4.90
N ARG A 50 6.18 -9.46 -4.17
CA ARG A 50 5.35 -10.52 -4.77
C ARG A 50 4.43 -10.00 -5.87
N GLN A 51 3.83 -8.82 -5.68
CA GLN A 51 2.99 -8.21 -6.71
C GLN A 51 3.80 -7.77 -7.92
N GLN A 52 5.00 -7.19 -7.71
CA GLN A 52 5.89 -6.80 -8.80
C GLN A 52 6.33 -8.02 -9.61
N ASP A 53 6.76 -9.09 -8.93
CA ASP A 53 7.11 -10.36 -9.57
C ASP A 53 5.92 -10.94 -10.36
N GLY A 54 4.71 -10.84 -9.81
CA GLY A 54 3.48 -11.24 -10.49
C GLY A 54 3.21 -10.43 -11.75
N ILE A 55 3.44 -9.12 -11.72
CA ILE A 55 3.27 -8.23 -12.88
C ILE A 55 4.31 -8.51 -13.96
N ASP A 56 5.58 -8.66 -13.57
CA ASP A 56 6.69 -8.85 -14.51
C ASP A 56 6.63 -10.21 -15.22
N ASN A 57 6.13 -11.24 -14.53
CA ASN A 57 6.08 -12.61 -15.04
C ASN A 57 4.72 -13.01 -15.63
N ASN A 58 3.65 -12.23 -15.44
CA ASN A 58 2.32 -12.55 -15.97
C ASN A 58 1.96 -11.68 -17.18
N GLN A 59 2.08 -12.25 -18.37
CA GLN A 59 1.76 -11.57 -19.64
C GLN A 59 0.25 -11.36 -19.88
N ASN A 60 -0.63 -11.92 -19.04
CA ASN A 60 -2.09 -11.93 -19.25
C ASN A 60 -2.88 -11.29 -18.09
N ILE A 61 -2.32 -10.29 -17.42
CA ILE A 61 -3.08 -9.53 -16.42
C ILE A 61 -4.16 -8.70 -17.11
N MET A 62 -5.41 -8.88 -16.71
CA MET A 62 -6.50 -8.06 -17.21
C MET A 62 -6.38 -6.64 -16.69
N PHE A 63 -6.76 -5.64 -17.49
CA PHE A 63 -6.67 -4.23 -17.10
C PHE A 63 -7.36 -3.92 -15.74
N THR A 64 -8.50 -4.55 -15.47
CA THR A 64 -9.21 -4.38 -14.18
C THR A 64 -8.43 -4.95 -13.00
N GLU A 65 -7.68 -6.03 -13.20
CA GLU A 65 -6.81 -6.62 -12.19
C GLU A 65 -5.58 -5.76 -11.96
N SER A 66 -4.96 -5.24 -13.03
CA SER A 66 -3.80 -4.34 -12.91
C SER A 66 -4.15 -3.05 -12.14
N ILE A 67 -5.35 -2.50 -12.34
CA ILE A 67 -5.82 -1.34 -11.58
C ILE A 67 -6.05 -1.68 -10.10
N LYS A 68 -6.60 -2.86 -9.78
CA LYS A 68 -6.75 -3.32 -8.40
C LYS A 68 -5.39 -3.48 -7.71
N MET A 69 -4.42 -4.12 -8.36
CA MET A 69 -3.06 -4.26 -7.85
C MET A 69 -2.40 -2.89 -7.65
N SER A 70 -2.60 -1.96 -8.59
CA SER A 70 -2.06 -0.60 -8.49
C SER A 70 -2.64 0.15 -7.28
N LYS A 71 -3.95 0.09 -7.05
CA LYS A 71 -4.59 0.68 -5.86
C LYS A 71 -4.05 0.04 -4.58
N ASP A 72 -3.91 -1.28 -4.57
CA ASP A 72 -3.42 -2.03 -3.42
C ASP A 72 -1.99 -1.64 -3.04
N ASN A 73 -1.10 -1.54 -4.04
CA ASN A 73 0.26 -1.03 -3.87
C ASN A 73 0.28 0.42 -3.38
N PHE A 74 -0.60 1.28 -3.94
CA PHE A 74 -0.72 2.68 -3.51
C PHE A 74 -1.06 2.79 -2.02
N ILE A 75 -2.03 2.02 -1.52
CA ILE A 75 -2.38 1.98 -0.10
C ILE A 75 -1.20 1.48 0.75
N MET A 76 -0.54 0.39 0.33
CA MET A 76 0.62 -0.13 1.05
C MET A 76 1.79 0.87 1.11
N LEU A 77 1.99 1.68 0.06
CA LEU A 77 2.99 2.76 0.03
C LEU A 77 2.66 3.88 1.02
N ARG A 78 1.38 4.18 1.23
CA ARG A 78 0.94 5.16 2.23
C ARG A 78 1.20 4.65 3.66
N ILE A 79 0.85 3.40 3.93
CA ILE A 79 1.14 2.73 5.21
C ILE A 79 2.64 2.74 5.52
N ILE A 80 3.50 2.30 4.58
CA ILE A 80 4.94 2.23 4.83
C ILE A 80 5.55 3.62 5.04
N LYS A 81 5.05 4.65 4.34
CA LYS A 81 5.49 6.03 4.53
C LYS A 81 5.20 6.52 5.95
N LYS A 82 3.97 6.32 6.44
CA LYS A 82 3.59 6.66 7.82
C LYS A 82 4.44 5.89 8.83
N LEU A 83 4.59 4.58 8.62
CA LEU A 83 5.37 3.70 9.47
C LEU A 83 6.84 4.14 9.58
N LEU A 84 7.50 4.45 8.47
CA LEU A 84 8.89 4.89 8.45
C LEU A 84 9.09 6.27 9.10
N VAL A 85 8.08 7.14 9.10
CA VAL A 85 8.12 8.42 9.82
C VAL A 85 8.04 8.18 11.32
N GLU A 86 7.10 7.35 11.77
CA GLU A 86 6.87 7.09 13.19
C GLU A 86 7.98 6.24 13.82
N MET A 87 8.56 5.29 13.09
CA MET A 87 9.69 4.47 13.55
C MET A 87 10.98 5.27 13.79
N LYS A 88 11.11 6.48 13.22
CA LYS A 88 12.26 7.37 13.48
C LYS A 88 12.16 8.09 14.82
N LYS A 89 11.00 8.09 15.45
CA LYS A 89 10.80 8.72 16.75
C LYS A 89 11.39 7.84 17.85
N GLU A 90 12.03 8.46 18.84
CA GLU A 90 12.56 7.76 20.02
C GLU A 90 11.45 7.49 21.05
N THR A 91 10.46 6.71 20.64
CA THR A 91 9.33 6.28 21.49
C THR A 91 9.36 4.77 21.70
N ASP A 92 8.76 4.31 22.79
CA ASP A 92 8.63 2.86 23.09
C ASP A 92 7.66 2.17 22.13
N PHE A 93 6.66 2.91 21.66
CA PHE A 93 5.63 2.45 20.74
C PHE A 93 5.59 3.29 19.47
N VAL A 94 5.24 2.65 18.37
CA VAL A 94 4.97 3.26 17.07
C VAL A 94 3.46 3.42 16.93
N THR A 95 2.99 4.65 16.73
CA THR A 95 1.56 4.95 16.60
C THR A 95 1.24 5.36 15.17
N LEU A 96 0.38 4.61 14.50
CA LEU A 96 -0.10 4.94 13.16
C LEU A 96 -1.54 5.44 13.24
N ASN A 97 -1.79 6.59 12.62
CA ASN A 97 -3.14 7.01 12.30
C ASN A 97 -3.45 6.57 10.87
N LEU A 98 -4.44 5.71 10.71
CA LEU A 98 -4.81 5.10 9.44
C LEU A 98 -6.19 5.61 9.03
N ASP A 99 -6.34 5.90 7.75
CA ASP A 99 -7.67 6.02 7.15
C ASP A 99 -8.32 4.64 6.98
N LYS A 100 -9.55 4.63 6.48
CA LYS A 100 -10.32 3.40 6.29
C LYS A 100 -9.62 2.38 5.38
N ASP A 101 -9.14 2.80 4.21
CA ASP A 101 -8.51 1.92 3.23
C ASP A 101 -7.18 1.37 3.78
N GLU A 102 -6.40 2.22 4.47
CA GLU A 102 -5.17 1.81 5.14
C GLU A 102 -5.42 0.83 6.28
N TYR A 103 -6.46 1.04 7.09
CA TYR A 103 -6.79 0.17 8.22
C TYR A 103 -7.30 -1.20 7.77
N GLU A 104 -8.14 -1.25 6.74
CA GLU A 104 -8.59 -2.49 6.10
C GLU A 104 -7.37 -3.27 5.57
N LYS A 105 -6.45 -2.59 4.88
CA LYS A 105 -5.23 -3.20 4.35
C LYS A 105 -4.31 -3.68 5.47
N TYR A 106 -4.06 -2.87 6.49
CA TYR A 106 -3.29 -3.24 7.68
C TYR A 106 -3.86 -4.52 8.33
N THR A 107 -5.17 -4.56 8.53
CA THR A 107 -5.86 -5.71 9.15
C THR A 107 -5.67 -6.98 8.32
N SER A 108 -5.75 -6.87 6.98
CA SER A 108 -5.48 -8.00 6.09
C SER A 108 -4.03 -8.49 6.22
N LEU A 109 -3.05 -7.59 6.24
CA LEU A 109 -1.63 -7.93 6.35
C LEU A 109 -1.30 -8.60 7.69
N VAL A 110 -1.91 -8.16 8.78
CA VAL A 110 -1.70 -8.72 10.11
C VAL A 110 -2.34 -10.11 10.22
N LYS A 111 -3.54 -10.29 9.65
CA LYS A 111 -4.27 -11.57 9.66
C LYS A 111 -3.68 -12.64 8.74
N LEU A 112 -2.93 -12.26 7.70
CA LEU A 112 -2.19 -13.20 6.86
C LEU A 112 -1.18 -13.98 7.73
N LYS A 113 -1.41 -15.28 7.89
CA LYS A 113 -0.45 -16.22 8.46
C LYS A 113 0.64 -16.47 7.41
N GLU A 114 1.89 -16.63 7.84
CA GLU A 114 2.96 -17.03 6.92
C GLU A 114 2.65 -18.44 6.40
N GLY A 115 2.32 -18.58 5.11
CA GLY A 115 2.08 -19.89 4.48
C GLY A 115 1.07 -19.94 3.32
N ASP A 116 0.32 -18.88 3.06
CA ASP A 116 -0.57 -18.79 1.87
C ASP A 116 0.13 -18.16 0.65
#